data_AF-Q7NNQ6-F1
#
_entry.id   AF-Q7NNQ6-F1
#
_cell.length_a   1.000
_cell.length_b   1.000
_cell.length_c   1.000
_cell.angle_alpha   90.00
_cell.angle_beta   90.00
_cell.angle_gamma   90.00
#
_symmetry.space_group_name_H-M   'P 1'
#
loop_
_entity.id
_entity.type
_entity.pdbx_description
1 polymer ?
#
loop_
_entity_poly.entity_id
_entity_poly.type
_entity_poly.pdbx_seq_one_letter_code
_entity_poly.pdbx_strand_id
1 'polypeptide(L)'
;MPTCPIIRRSATGQLFRPVTGVQYEVGAKAELAGGRSLATAALYELTKQNALTTDPDNPLFSIQTGEVQSKGFEVDLSGRPLPGWDIYASYAYIDARYTRDNDIAVGTEVGGVPGTSLYRSVGGQTTSAGHCGWCMGRARCCDGAIVAVAPGAGWTR
;
A
#
# COMPACT_ATOMS: atom_id res chain seq x y z
N MET A 1 -0.50 -24.71 -2.67
CA MET A 1 0.37 -24.29 -1.54
C MET A 1 -0.31 -24.76 -0.25
N PRO A 2 0.39 -25.39 0.70
CA PRO A 2 -0.23 -25.88 1.93
C PRO A 2 -0.60 -24.69 2.83
N THR A 3 -1.84 -24.65 3.31
CA THR A 3 -2.38 -23.57 4.15
C THR A 3 -2.00 -23.80 5.61
N CYS A 4 -1.48 -22.77 6.29
CA CYS A 4 -1.21 -22.81 7.72
C CYS A 4 -2.54 -22.95 8.51
N PRO A 5 -2.72 -23.98 9.35
CA PRO A 5 -3.94 -24.17 10.10
C PRO A 5 -4.07 -23.12 11.21
N ILE A 6 -5.24 -22.50 11.30
CA ILE A 6 -5.60 -21.56 12.36
C ILE A 6 -5.89 -22.33 13.65
N ILE A 7 -5.05 -22.15 14.68
CA ILE A 7 -5.17 -22.79 15.99
C ILE A 7 -6.21 -22.05 16.86
N ARG A 8 -7.47 -22.02 16.43
CA ARG A 8 -8.59 -21.61 17.28
C ARG A 8 -9.45 -22.84 17.62
N ARG A 9 -10.17 -22.78 18.75
CA ARG A 9 -11.05 -23.86 19.21
C ARG A 9 -12.41 -23.75 18.49
N SER A 10 -12.73 -24.77 17.70
CA SER A 10 -14.08 -25.03 17.20
C SER A 10 -14.87 -25.83 18.25
N ALA A 11 -16.18 -25.57 18.39
CA ALA A 11 -17.08 -26.33 19.27
C ALA A 11 -17.12 -27.83 18.95
N THR A 12 -16.82 -28.20 17.71
CA THR A 12 -16.87 -29.58 17.20
C THR A 12 -15.49 -30.26 17.15
N GLY A 13 -14.41 -29.59 17.55
CA GLY A 13 -13.04 -30.09 17.44
C GLY A 13 -12.51 -30.19 16.00
N GLN A 14 -13.28 -29.74 15.01
CA GLN A 14 -12.85 -29.69 13.62
C GLN A 14 -11.92 -28.51 13.35
N LEU A 15 -10.96 -28.71 12.44
CA LEU A 15 -10.10 -27.64 11.94
C LEU A 15 -10.94 -26.65 11.12
N PHE A 16 -10.69 -25.37 11.34
CA PHE A 16 -11.26 -24.31 10.53
C PHE A 16 -10.72 -24.35 9.10
N ARG A 17 -11.58 -24.00 8.13
CA ARG A 17 -11.18 -23.82 6.74
C ARG A 17 -10.17 -22.66 6.67
N PRO A 18 -9.18 -22.69 5.78
CA PRO A 18 -8.28 -21.57 5.62
C PRO A 18 -9.04 -20.29 5.22
N VAL A 19 -8.57 -19.15 5.71
CA VAL A 19 -9.01 -17.83 5.25
C VAL A 19 -8.60 -17.67 3.79
N THR A 20 -9.54 -17.32 2.92
CA THR A 20 -9.31 -17.15 1.49
C THR A 20 -9.47 -15.69 1.09
N GLY A 21 -8.66 -15.22 0.14
CA GLY A 21 -8.75 -13.88 -0.43
C GLY A 21 -8.88 -13.96 -1.95
N VAL A 22 -9.86 -13.26 -2.51
CA VAL A 22 -10.05 -13.12 -3.96
C VAL A 22 -9.89 -11.66 -4.32
N GLN A 23 -8.99 -11.35 -5.25
CA GLN A 23 -8.73 -10.00 -5.72
C GLN A 23 -9.01 -9.89 -7.22
N TYR A 24 -9.74 -8.85 -7.59
CA TYR A 24 -9.88 -8.38 -8.96
C TYR A 24 -9.25 -7.01 -9.07
N GLU A 25 -8.45 -6.79 -10.10
CA GLU A 25 -7.77 -5.53 -10.32
C GLU A 25 -7.80 -5.19 -11.81
N VAL A 26 -8.09 -3.94 -12.11
CA VAL A 26 -8.03 -3.38 -13.46
C VAL A 26 -7.32 -2.05 -13.40
N GLY A 27 -6.33 -1.85 -14.25
CA GLY A 27 -5.53 -0.64 -14.23
C GLY A 27 -4.98 -0.25 -15.59
N ALA A 28 -4.56 1.00 -15.66
CA ALA A 28 -3.91 1.60 -16.81
C ALA A 28 -2.59 2.23 -16.37
N LYS A 29 -1.62 2.19 -17.27
CA LYS A 29 -0.29 2.78 -17.09
C LYS A 29 0.01 3.64 -18.30
N ALA A 30 0.49 4.86 -18.05
CA ALA A 30 0.83 5.81 -19.09
C ALA A 30 2.18 6.46 -18.82
N GLU A 31 2.98 6.58 -19.87
CA GLU A 31 4.19 7.38 -19.86
C GLU A 31 3.88 8.78 -20.36
N LEU A 32 4.31 9.79 -19.61
CA LEU A 32 4.07 11.20 -19.88
C LEU A 32 5.41 11.92 -20.09
N ALA A 33 5.36 13.15 -20.60
CA ALA A 33 6.52 14.01 -20.81
C ALA A 33 7.65 13.33 -21.63
N GLY A 34 7.28 12.54 -22.64
CA GLY A 34 8.23 11.81 -23.49
C GLY A 34 9.01 10.73 -22.76
N GLY A 35 8.37 10.03 -21.81
CA GLY A 35 8.98 8.95 -21.01
C GLY A 35 9.67 9.42 -19.73
N ARG A 36 9.55 10.70 -19.37
CA ARG A 36 10.17 11.28 -18.16
C ARG A 36 9.29 11.20 -16.93
N SER A 37 8.03 10.84 -17.10
CA SER A 37 7.05 10.72 -16.01
C SER A 37 6.18 9.51 -16.24
N LEU A 38 5.77 8.86 -15.16
CA LEU A 38 4.93 7.70 -15.16
C LEU A 38 3.67 7.98 -14.35
N ALA A 39 2.52 7.70 -14.96
CA ALA A 39 1.24 7.73 -14.31
C ALA A 39 0.65 6.31 -14.30
N THR A 40 0.14 5.88 -13.15
CA THR A 40 -0.56 4.61 -13.00
C THR A 40 -1.90 4.89 -12.35
N ALA A 41 -2.95 4.24 -12.83
CA ALA A 41 -4.27 4.26 -12.21
C ALA A 41 -4.82 2.84 -12.14
N ALA A 42 -5.31 2.42 -10.98
CA ALA A 42 -5.87 1.09 -10.77
C ALA A 42 -7.16 1.16 -9.97
N LEU A 43 -8.09 0.27 -10.29
CA LEU A 43 -9.30 -0.03 -9.54
C LEU A 43 -9.18 -1.46 -9.05
N TYR A 44 -9.48 -1.70 -7.79
CA TYR A 44 -9.40 -3.03 -7.20
C TYR A 44 -10.60 -3.36 -6.32
N GLU A 45 -10.88 -4.66 -6.25
CA GLU A 45 -11.84 -5.26 -5.34
C GLU A 45 -11.21 -6.50 -4.72
N LEU A 46 -11.07 -6.49 -3.41
CA LEU A 46 -10.53 -7.59 -2.60
C LEU A 46 -11.62 -8.10 -1.67
N THR A 47 -11.95 -9.38 -1.76
CA THR A 47 -12.89 -10.04 -0.86
C THR A 47 -12.17 -11.11 -0.04
N LYS A 48 -12.18 -10.95 1.28
CA LYS A 48 -11.58 -11.86 2.25
C LYS A 48 -12.68 -12.66 2.94
N GLN A 49 -12.64 -13.98 2.80
CA GLN A 49 -13.68 -14.91 3.25
C GLN A 49 -13.16 -15.86 4.34
N ASN A 50 -14.09 -16.49 5.05
CA ASN A 50 -13.83 -17.45 6.13
C ASN A 50 -13.06 -16.83 7.31
N ALA A 51 -13.26 -15.53 7.57
CA ALA A 51 -12.75 -14.90 8.77
C ALA A 51 -13.48 -15.47 10.00
N LEU A 52 -12.72 -15.65 11.08
CA LEU A 52 -13.24 -16.19 12.34
C LEU A 52 -13.99 -15.09 13.09
N THR A 53 -15.24 -15.36 13.40
CA THR A 53 -16.14 -14.55 14.23
C THR A 53 -16.49 -15.33 15.49
N THR A 54 -16.98 -14.64 16.53
CA THR A 54 -17.44 -15.31 17.74
C THR A 54 -18.73 -16.09 17.43
N ASP A 55 -18.90 -17.25 18.06
CA ASP A 55 -20.17 -17.98 18.00
C ASP A 55 -21.19 -17.28 18.91
N PRO A 56 -22.32 -16.77 18.37
CA PRO A 56 -23.35 -16.10 19.16
C PRO A 56 -24.07 -17.03 20.14
N ASP A 57 -24.10 -18.34 19.87
CA ASP A 57 -24.72 -19.35 20.74
C ASP A 57 -23.77 -19.83 21.85
N ASN A 58 -22.45 -19.71 21.63
CA ASN A 58 -21.44 -20.04 22.63
C ASN A 58 -20.17 -19.18 22.50
N PRO A 59 -20.03 -18.10 23.29
CA PRO A 59 -18.91 -17.16 23.20
C PRO A 59 -17.51 -17.74 23.45
N LEU A 60 -17.41 -18.99 23.93
CA LEU A 60 -16.13 -19.69 24.11
C LEU A 60 -15.60 -20.30 22.80
N PHE A 61 -16.40 -20.28 21.73
CA PHE A 61 -16.07 -20.84 20.42
C PHE A 61 -16.12 -19.79 19.32
N SER A 62 -15.51 -20.11 18.18
CA SER A 62 -15.52 -19.27 16.98
C SER A 62 -16.17 -20.03 15.82
N ILE A 63 -16.82 -19.29 14.92
CA ILE A 63 -17.30 -19.81 13.64
C ILE A 63 -16.72 -18.98 12.48
N GLN A 64 -16.78 -19.49 11.25
CA GLN A 64 -16.17 -18.84 10.09
C GLN A 64 -17.20 -18.23 9.15
N THR A 65 -17.96 -17.28 9.67
CA THR A 65 -18.96 -16.54 8.90
C THR A 65 -18.47 -15.17 8.45
N GLY A 66 -17.31 -14.73 8.95
CA GLY A 66 -16.75 -13.41 8.65
C GLY A 66 -16.33 -13.27 7.18
N GLU A 67 -16.76 -12.18 6.56
CA GLU A 67 -16.35 -11.72 5.25
C GLU A 67 -16.14 -10.20 5.26
N VAL A 68 -15.00 -9.79 4.73
CA VAL A 68 -14.64 -8.38 4.58
C VAL A 68 -14.34 -8.12 3.12
N GLN A 69 -14.94 -7.08 2.58
CA GLN A 69 -14.72 -6.61 1.23
C GLN A 69 -14.06 -5.24 1.25
N SER A 70 -12.99 -5.07 0.47
CA SER A 70 -12.29 -3.81 0.29
C SER A 70 -12.32 -3.44 -1.19
N LYS A 71 -12.86 -2.28 -1.52
CA LYS A 71 -12.86 -1.71 -2.87
C LYS A 71 -12.10 -0.41 -2.87
N GLY A 72 -11.43 -0.11 -3.96
CA GLY A 72 -10.66 1.12 -4.00
C GLY A 72 -10.18 1.49 -5.37
N PHE A 73 -9.61 2.69 -5.43
CA PHE A 73 -8.84 3.12 -6.57
C PHE A 73 -7.57 3.82 -6.13
N GLU A 74 -6.52 3.62 -6.89
CA GLU A 74 -5.21 4.17 -6.64
C GLU A 74 -4.72 4.87 -7.89
N VAL A 75 -4.15 6.06 -7.69
CA VAL A 75 -3.50 6.84 -8.73
C VAL A 75 -2.11 7.20 -8.24
N ASP A 76 -1.10 6.85 -9.01
CA ASP A 76 0.28 7.21 -8.77
C ASP A 76 0.83 8.04 -9.92
N LEU A 77 1.54 9.10 -9.60
CA LEU A 77 2.26 9.95 -10.53
C LEU A 77 3.68 10.16 -10.01
N SER A 78 4.66 9.77 -10.81
CA SER A 78 6.07 9.92 -10.47
C SER A 78 6.89 10.40 -11.66
N GLY A 79 7.85 11.29 -11.42
CA GLY A 79 8.88 11.64 -12.41
C GLY A 79 9.14 13.13 -12.55
N ARG A 80 9.73 13.48 -13.70
CA ARG A 80 10.29 14.81 -13.99
C ARG A 80 9.57 15.48 -15.17
N PRO A 81 8.39 16.09 -14.95
CA PRO A 81 7.66 16.75 -16.03
C PRO A 81 8.40 17.98 -16.58
N LEU A 82 9.23 18.63 -15.76
CA LEU A 82 10.03 19.80 -16.13
C LEU A 82 11.50 19.58 -15.71
N PRO A 83 12.48 20.15 -16.45
CA PRO A 83 13.89 20.15 -16.02
C PRO A 83 14.03 20.76 -14.62
N GLY A 84 14.68 20.03 -13.72
CA GLY A 84 14.90 20.46 -12.34
C GLY A 84 13.71 20.26 -11.40
N TRP A 85 12.64 19.58 -11.81
CA TRP A 85 11.52 19.18 -10.94
C TRP A 85 11.47 17.66 -10.80
N ASP A 86 11.40 17.19 -9.56
CA ASP A 86 11.11 15.81 -9.17
C ASP A 86 9.76 15.80 -8.44
N ILE A 87 8.74 15.15 -9.01
CA ILE A 87 7.40 15.09 -8.40
C ILE A 87 7.05 13.63 -8.14
N TYR A 88 6.53 13.38 -6.94
CA TYR A 88 5.86 12.13 -6.57
C TYR A 88 4.53 12.48 -5.92
N ALA A 89 3.45 11.94 -6.45
CA ALA A 89 2.12 12.12 -5.90
C ALA A 89 1.37 10.80 -6.02
N SER A 90 0.83 10.33 -4.90
CA SER A 90 0.05 9.11 -4.84
C SER A 90 -1.26 9.41 -4.10
N TYR A 91 -2.37 8.98 -4.68
CA TYR A 91 -3.69 9.12 -4.12
C TYR A 91 -4.36 7.76 -4.08
N ALA A 92 -4.83 7.35 -2.90
CA ALA A 92 -5.53 6.09 -2.70
C ALA A 92 -6.87 6.34 -2.01
N TYR A 93 -7.92 5.75 -2.55
CA TYR A 93 -9.23 5.70 -1.92
C TYR A 93 -9.57 4.24 -1.62
N ILE A 94 -9.95 3.96 -0.39
CA ILE A 94 -10.21 2.61 0.10
C ILE A 94 -11.54 2.61 0.85
N ASP A 95 -12.48 1.81 0.39
CA ASP A 95 -13.72 1.52 1.10
C ASP A 95 -13.70 0.05 1.54
N ALA A 96 -13.47 -0.18 2.83
CA ALA A 96 -13.44 -1.50 3.43
C ALA A 96 -14.65 -1.70 4.33
N ARG A 97 -15.45 -2.73 4.05
CA ARG A 97 -16.71 -3.04 4.76
C ARG A 97 -16.81 -4.51 5.14
N TYR A 98 -17.48 -4.79 6.26
CA TYR A 98 -17.91 -6.14 6.60
C TYR A 98 -19.12 -6.52 5.75
N THR A 99 -18.99 -7.54 4.90
CA THR A 99 -20.10 -8.06 4.07
C THR A 99 -20.81 -9.23 4.73
N ARG A 100 -20.15 -9.95 5.64
CA ARG A 100 -20.75 -10.95 6.54
C ARG A 100 -20.04 -10.93 7.88
N ASP A 101 -20.78 -10.91 8.98
CA ASP A 101 -20.25 -11.07 10.34
C ASP A 101 -21.42 -11.45 11.27
N ASN A 102 -21.14 -12.02 12.45
CA ASN A 102 -22.19 -12.33 13.45
C ASN A 102 -22.27 -11.27 14.55
N ASP A 103 -21.15 -10.60 14.82
CA ASP A 103 -21.00 -9.60 15.88
C ASP A 103 -21.13 -8.18 15.31
N ILE A 104 -20.77 -8.00 14.03
CA ILE A 104 -20.74 -6.71 13.34
C ILE A 104 -21.85 -6.63 12.28
N ALA A 105 -22.57 -5.51 12.23
CA ALA A 105 -23.59 -5.30 11.21
C ALA A 105 -23.00 -5.26 9.79
N VAL A 106 -23.65 -5.93 8.84
CA VAL A 106 -23.27 -5.88 7.42
C VAL A 106 -23.30 -4.44 6.92
N GLY A 107 -22.25 -4.03 6.21
CA GLY A 107 -22.06 -2.67 5.70
C GLY A 107 -21.26 -1.75 6.61
N THR A 108 -20.95 -2.18 7.84
CA THR A 108 -20.07 -1.44 8.76
C THR A 108 -18.67 -1.31 8.17
N GLU A 109 -18.09 -0.12 8.27
CA GLU A 109 -16.72 0.16 7.82
C GLU A 109 -15.70 -0.51 8.75
N VAL A 110 -14.62 -1.02 8.17
CA VAL A 110 -13.54 -1.65 8.92
C VAL A 110 -12.73 -0.59 9.65
N GLY A 111 -12.75 -0.64 10.99
CA GLY A 111 -11.99 0.29 11.82
C GLY A 111 -10.48 0.25 11.54
N GLY A 112 -9.86 1.43 11.45
CA GLY A 112 -8.41 1.56 11.21
C GLY A 112 -7.99 1.54 9.75
N VAL A 113 -8.93 1.38 8.80
CA VAL A 113 -8.67 1.60 7.38
C VAL A 113 -8.99 3.06 7.06
N PRO A 114 -8.00 3.92 6.76
CA PRO A 114 -8.29 5.28 6.34
C PRO A 114 -9.01 5.26 4.99
N GLY A 115 -10.20 5.86 4.93
CA GLY A 115 -11.02 5.87 3.71
C GLY A 115 -10.35 6.56 2.53
N THR A 116 -9.42 7.47 2.80
CA THR A 116 -8.63 8.16 1.78
C THR A 116 -7.22 8.38 2.31
N SER A 117 -6.23 8.17 1.45
CA SER A 117 -4.82 8.45 1.73
C SER A 117 -4.24 9.29 0.59
N LEU A 118 -3.53 10.35 0.96
CA LEU A 118 -2.84 11.24 0.04
C LEU A 118 -1.38 11.36 0.46
N TYR A 119 -0.49 11.03 -0.47
CA TYR A 119 0.95 11.23 -0.33
C TYR A 119 1.44 12.16 -1.45
N ARG A 120 2.24 13.17 -1.09
CA ARG A 120 2.82 14.11 -2.06
C ARG A 120 4.21 14.55 -1.62
N SER A 121 5.17 14.50 -2.54
CA SER A 121 6.47 15.13 -2.40
C SER A 121 6.89 15.80 -3.71
N VAL A 122 7.55 16.96 -3.57
CA VAL A 122 8.09 17.72 -4.69
C VAL A 122 9.51 18.14 -4.31
N GLY A 123 10.49 17.73 -5.10
CA GLY A 123 11.89 18.10 -4.99
C GLY A 123 12.33 18.88 -6.23
N GLY A 124 13.38 19.69 -6.10
CA GLY A 124 14.00 20.38 -7.22
C GLY A 124 15.48 20.03 -7.33
N GLN A 125 15.94 19.71 -8.53
CA GLN A 125 17.37 19.60 -8.83
C GLN A 125 17.83 20.88 -9.51
N THR A 126 18.53 21.75 -8.77
CA THR A 126 19.30 22.81 -9.39
C THR A 126 20.46 22.17 -10.13
N THR A 127 20.32 21.96 -11.43
CA THR A 127 21.49 21.80 -12.30
C THR A 127 22.15 23.17 -12.37
N SER A 128 23.03 23.45 -11.41
CA SER A 128 23.86 24.64 -11.46
C SER A 128 24.71 24.54 -12.72
N ALA A 129 24.36 25.34 -13.74
CA ALA A 129 25.30 25.68 -14.77
C ALA A 129 26.49 26.36 -14.09
N GLY A 130 27.62 25.65 -14.03
CA GLY A 130 28.94 26.26 -14.06
C GLY A 130 29.41 27.10 -12.87
N HIS A 131 28.90 26.93 -11.64
CA HIS A 131 29.54 27.54 -10.47
C HIS A 131 29.54 26.58 -9.26
N CYS A 132 30.73 26.24 -8.74
CA CYS A 132 30.89 25.50 -7.49
C CYS A 132 30.31 26.34 -6.34
N GLY A 133 29.03 26.14 -6.05
CA GLY A 133 28.29 26.74 -4.94
C GLY A 133 28.31 25.82 -3.73
N TRP A 134 28.48 26.42 -2.55
CA TRP A 134 28.67 25.73 -1.28
C TRP A 134 27.42 24.98 -0.81
N CYS A 135 27.61 23.73 -0.37
CA CYS A 135 26.65 23.00 0.46
C CYS A 135 26.95 23.30 1.94
N MET A 136 25.92 23.61 2.75
CA MET A 136 26.09 23.64 4.21
C MET A 136 26.23 22.22 4.75
N GLY A 137 27.33 21.97 5.48
CA GLY A 137 27.84 20.65 5.83
C GLY A 137 29.17 20.42 5.11
N ARG A 138 30.20 19.90 5.80
CA ARG A 138 31.60 19.81 5.33
C ARG A 138 31.80 18.88 4.10
N ALA A 139 31.20 19.19 2.97
CA ALA A 139 31.44 18.52 1.69
C ALA A 139 31.49 19.57 0.58
N ARG A 140 32.60 19.58 -0.17
CA ARG A 140 32.71 20.30 -1.44
C ARG A 140 32.23 19.35 -2.53
N CYS A 141 31.24 19.76 -3.32
CA CYS A 141 30.95 19.12 -4.60
C CYS A 141 31.52 20.01 -5.71
N CYS A 142 32.56 19.53 -6.38
CA CYS A 142 32.89 19.98 -7.73
C CYS A 142 32.90 18.72 -8.62
N ASP A 143 32.38 18.88 -9.82
CA ASP A 143 32.19 17.91 -10.90
C ASP A 143 31.33 16.66 -10.63
N GLY A 144 30.08 16.77 -11.07
CA GLY A 144 29.60 15.82 -12.07
C GLY A 144 29.22 14.42 -11.60
N ALA A 145 28.86 14.23 -10.34
CA ALA A 145 28.04 13.08 -9.94
C ALA A 145 27.37 13.36 -8.59
N ILE A 146 26.05 13.58 -8.59
CA ILE A 146 25.24 13.30 -7.41
C ILE A 146 25.12 11.78 -7.35
N VAL A 147 26.11 11.12 -6.74
CA VAL A 147 25.91 9.75 -6.28
C VAL A 147 25.00 9.87 -5.07
N ALA A 148 23.72 9.52 -5.25
CA ALA A 148 22.81 9.32 -4.14
C ALA A 148 23.39 8.20 -3.27
N VAL A 149 23.94 8.56 -2.12
CA VAL A 149 24.37 7.59 -1.11
C VAL A 149 23.10 6.98 -0.53
N ALA A 150 22.81 5.74 -0.91
CA ALA A 150 21.80 4.93 -0.25
C ALA A 150 22.19 4.76 1.23
N PRO A 151 21.25 4.95 2.18
CA PRO A 151 21.54 4.70 3.58
C PRO A 151 21.64 3.19 3.80
N GLY A 152 22.84 2.66 4.08
CA GLY A 152 22.97 1.31 4.62
C GLY A 152 24.15 0.42 4.19
N ALA A 153 25.15 0.90 3.44
CA ALA A 153 26.34 0.09 3.18
C ALA A 153 27.42 0.35 4.26
N GLY A 154 27.44 -0.53 5.27
CA GLY A 154 28.44 -0.55 6.33
C GLY A 154 29.85 -0.83 5.80
N TRP A 155 30.83 -0.14 6.39
CA TRP A 155 32.25 -0.25 6.08
C TRP A 155 32.88 -1.43 6.84
N THR A 156 33.58 -2.32 6.14
CA THR A 156 34.74 -3.05 6.69
C THR A 156 35.83 -3.14 5.61
N ARG A 157 37.07 -2.96 6.09
CA ARG A 157 38.34 -2.69 5.36
C ARG A 157 38.63 -3.49 4.11
#